data_AF-A0AAC8ZWB0-F1
#
_entry.id   AF-A0AAC8ZWB0-F1
#
_cell.length_a   1.000
_cell.length_b   1.000
_cell.length_c   1.000
_cell.angle_alpha   90.00
_cell.angle_beta   90.00
_cell.angle_gamma   90.00
#
_symmetry.space_group_name_H-M   'P 1'
#
loop_
_entity.id
_entity.type
_entity.pdbx_description
1 polymer ?
#
loop_
_entity_poly.entity_id
_entity_poly.type
_entity_poly.pdbx_seq_one_letter_code
_entity_poly.pdbx_strand_id
1 'polypeptide(L)'
;MRGPERRQDRMPDRPAMRRAPTLLLATLLAAGLPLALGAAAAGPRTPDGSASAVDGRSLALALCGDCHIVAPGRTTGPDGLSGPDPAGPDPAGSDLAGPDLVERMQDPAMTELALRSYLRTSHPLMPNIRLTRGETDDIVAYLLTLKEDQP
;
A
#
# COMPACT_ATOMS: atom_id res chain seq x y z
N MET A 1 10.04 -60.52 49.23
CA MET A 1 9.25 -60.49 50.49
C MET A 1 8.03 -59.61 50.20
N ARG A 2 6.82 -60.17 50.02
CA ARG A 2 5.71 -60.23 51.01
C ARG A 2 5.55 -58.90 51.77
N GLY A 3 4.45 -58.14 51.75
CA GLY A 3 3.05 -58.36 51.35
C GLY A 3 2.27 -57.06 51.68
N PRO A 4 1.01 -57.11 52.15
CA PRO A 4 -0.18 -57.16 51.30
C PRO A 4 -1.19 -56.01 51.52
N GLU A 5 -2.18 -55.99 50.63
CA GLU A 5 -3.35 -55.12 50.54
C GLU A 5 -4.27 -55.03 51.77
N ARG A 6 -4.94 -53.89 51.92
CA ARG A 6 -6.30 -53.76 52.47
C ARG A 6 -7.07 -52.80 51.55
N ARG A 7 -8.04 -53.26 50.75
CA ARG A 7 -9.42 -53.69 51.06
C ARG A 7 -10.31 -52.55 51.57
N GLN A 8 -11.43 -52.38 50.84
CA GLN A 8 -12.73 -51.78 51.21
C GLN A 8 -12.95 -50.36 50.65
N ASP A 9 -14.09 -49.99 50.07
CA ASP A 9 -15.37 -50.68 49.86
C ASP A 9 -16.24 -49.82 48.91
N ARG A 10 -17.17 -50.48 48.19
CA ARG A 10 -18.54 -50.07 47.78
C ARG A 10 -18.81 -48.58 47.50
N MET A 11 -19.47 -48.19 46.40
CA MET A 11 -20.91 -48.38 46.12
C MET A 11 -21.26 -47.65 44.77
N PRO A 12 -22.53 -47.59 44.27
CA PRO A 12 -23.01 -48.48 43.23
C PRO A 12 -23.55 -47.77 41.95
N ASP A 13 -23.95 -48.65 41.03
CA ASP A 13 -25.02 -48.60 40.02
C ASP A 13 -24.96 -47.74 38.74
N ARG A 14 -25.38 -48.45 37.68
CA ARG A 14 -25.27 -48.22 36.23
C ARG A 14 -26.36 -47.25 35.73
N PRO A 15 -26.21 -46.70 34.52
CA PRO A 15 -26.89 -47.38 33.41
C PRO A 15 -26.06 -47.51 32.13
N ALA A 16 -26.41 -48.55 31.37
CA ALA A 16 -25.88 -48.88 30.06
C ALA A 16 -26.66 -48.17 28.96
N MET A 17 -25.96 -47.61 27.96
CA MET A 17 -26.53 -47.27 26.64
C MET A 17 -25.38 -47.25 25.61
N ARG A 18 -25.10 -48.41 25.00
CA ARG A 18 -25.50 -48.86 23.65
C ARG A 18 -24.92 -48.03 22.48
N ARG A 19 -23.94 -48.67 21.80
CA ARG A 19 -23.68 -48.79 20.33
C ARG A 19 -23.54 -47.45 19.56
N ALA A 20 -22.52 -47.20 18.75
CA ALA A 20 -21.94 -48.08 17.72
C ALA A 20 -20.58 -47.51 17.23
N PRO A 21 -19.73 -48.32 16.59
CA PRO A 21 -18.51 -47.85 15.95
C PRO A 21 -18.80 -47.51 14.48
N THR A 22 -18.61 -46.26 14.09
CA THR A 22 -18.50 -45.89 12.68
C THR A 22 -17.06 -45.47 12.45
N LEU A 23 -16.25 -46.44 12.03
CA LEU A 23 -15.12 -46.18 11.14
C LEU A 23 -15.62 -45.27 10.02
N LEU A 24 -14.90 -44.20 9.69
CA LEU A 24 -14.65 -43.81 8.31
C LEU A 24 -13.64 -42.65 8.22
N LEU A 25 -12.50 -42.99 7.64
CA LEU A 25 -11.69 -42.17 6.72
C LEU A 25 -11.14 -40.84 7.26
N ALA A 26 -9.89 -40.89 7.74
CA ALA A 26 -9.00 -39.73 7.77
C ALA A 26 -8.66 -39.32 6.31
N THR A 27 -9.33 -38.29 5.81
CA THR A 27 -8.96 -37.61 4.56
C THR A 27 -7.82 -36.63 4.85
N LEU A 28 -6.64 -36.93 4.30
CA LEU A 28 -5.49 -36.03 4.25
C LEU A 28 -5.85 -34.79 3.42
N LEU A 29 -6.13 -33.66 4.08
CA LEU A 29 -6.16 -32.35 3.41
C LEU A 29 -4.71 -31.92 3.13
N ALA A 30 -4.27 -32.10 1.89
CA ALA A 30 -3.13 -31.39 1.34
C ALA A 30 -3.49 -29.90 1.24
N ALA A 31 -3.05 -29.11 2.21
CA ALA A 31 -3.16 -27.65 2.17
C ALA A 31 -2.17 -27.10 1.13
N GLY A 32 -2.63 -26.94 -0.11
CA GLY A 32 -1.95 -26.12 -1.11
C GLY A 32 -2.06 -24.65 -0.70
N LEU A 33 -0.93 -24.03 -0.36
CA LEU A 33 -0.83 -22.60 -0.07
C LEU A 33 -0.98 -21.83 -1.39
N PRO A 34 -2.04 -21.05 -1.63
CA PRO A 34 -2.15 -20.27 -2.85
C PRO A 34 -1.14 -19.12 -2.77
N LEU A 35 -0.23 -19.08 -3.75
CA LEU A 35 0.66 -17.95 -3.98
C LEU A 35 -0.21 -16.79 -4.50
N ALA A 36 -0.66 -15.92 -3.59
CA ALA A 36 -1.46 -14.75 -3.93
C ALA A 36 -0.58 -13.73 -4.66
N LEU A 37 -0.74 -13.62 -5.98
CA LEU A 37 -0.28 -12.48 -6.76
C LEU A 37 -1.02 -11.23 -6.24
N GLY A 38 -0.28 -10.30 -5.65
CA GLY A 38 -0.81 -9.04 -5.15
C GLY A 38 -1.40 -8.20 -6.29
N ALA A 39 -2.72 -8.09 -6.35
CA ALA A 39 -3.38 -7.03 -7.09
C ALA A 39 -3.18 -5.73 -6.28
N ALA A 40 -2.54 -4.72 -6.88
CA ALA A 40 -2.62 -3.37 -6.36
C ALA A 40 -4.10 -2.94 -6.39
N ALA A 41 -4.73 -2.90 -5.22
CA ALA A 41 -6.10 -2.46 -5.10
C ALA A 41 -6.15 -0.95 -5.36
N ALA A 42 -6.61 -0.55 -6.55
CA ALA A 42 -7.15 0.78 -6.73
C ALA A 42 -8.34 0.91 -5.77
N GLY A 43 -8.23 1.83 -4.80
CA GLY A 43 -9.26 2.05 -3.79
C GLY A 43 -10.62 2.45 -4.41
N PRO A 44 -11.73 2.32 -3.66
CA PRO A 44 -13.03 2.76 -4.14
C PRO A 44 -13.01 4.28 -4.39
N ARG A 45 -13.26 4.69 -5.64
CA ARG A 45 -13.48 6.11 -5.96
C ARG A 45 -14.75 6.60 -5.27
N THR A 46 -14.77 7.90 -4.93
CA THR A 46 -16.01 8.57 -4.50
C THR A 46 -17.07 8.44 -5.61
N PRO A 47 -18.33 8.10 -5.28
CA PRO A 47 -19.37 7.82 -6.28
C PRO A 47 -19.71 9.00 -7.20
N ASP A 48 -19.41 10.23 -6.77
CA ASP A 48 -19.77 11.46 -7.49
C ASP A 48 -18.88 11.73 -8.72
N GLY A 49 -17.80 10.94 -8.90
CA GLY A 49 -16.86 11.14 -10.01
C GLY A 49 -16.03 12.43 -9.90
N SER A 50 -16.06 13.09 -8.74
CA SER A 50 -15.20 14.22 -8.42
C SER A 50 -13.79 13.73 -8.08
N ALA A 51 -12.79 14.53 -8.45
CA ALA A 51 -11.39 14.24 -8.13
C ALA A 51 -11.16 14.18 -6.61
N SER A 52 -10.37 13.21 -6.17
CA SER A 52 -10.06 12.96 -4.76
C SER A 52 -8.59 13.26 -4.49
N ALA A 53 -8.29 14.35 -3.77
CA ALA A 53 -6.93 14.71 -3.39
C ALA A 53 -6.26 13.65 -2.49
N VAL A 54 -7.05 12.90 -1.71
CA VAL A 54 -6.55 11.81 -0.85
C VAL A 54 -6.06 10.63 -1.69
N ASP A 55 -6.85 10.23 -2.69
CA ASP A 55 -6.46 9.18 -3.63
C ASP A 55 -5.30 9.66 -4.51
N GLY A 56 -5.33 10.93 -4.93
CA GLY A 56 -4.27 11.60 -5.66
C GLY A 56 -2.93 11.59 -4.93
N ARG A 57 -2.94 11.86 -3.63
CA ARG A 57 -1.74 11.77 -2.78
C ARG A 57 -1.18 10.36 -2.76
N SER A 58 -2.05 9.36 -2.61
CA SER A 58 -1.64 7.96 -2.58
C SER A 58 -1.03 7.52 -3.90
N LEU A 59 -1.64 7.91 -5.02
CA LEU A 59 -1.14 7.67 -6.38
C LEU A 59 0.20 8.39 -6.63
N ALA A 60 0.31 9.67 -6.27
CA ALA A 60 1.53 10.44 -6.45
C ALA A 60 2.71 9.83 -5.66
N LEU A 61 2.48 9.41 -4.41
CA LEU A 61 3.50 8.74 -3.61
C LEU A 61 3.95 7.41 -4.23
N ALA A 62 3.02 6.63 -4.77
CA ALA A 62 3.30 5.32 -5.33
C ALA A 62 3.94 5.36 -6.72
N LEU A 63 3.60 6.35 -7.55
CA LEU A 63 4.01 6.40 -8.96
C LEU A 63 5.13 7.41 -9.23
N CYS A 64 5.19 8.48 -8.45
CA CYS A 64 6.12 9.59 -8.66
C CYS A 64 7.20 9.65 -7.58
N GLY A 65 6.91 9.11 -6.37
CA GLY A 65 7.75 9.27 -5.18
C GLY A 65 9.12 8.59 -5.22
N ASP A 66 9.34 7.66 -6.15
CA ASP A 66 10.64 7.00 -6.35
C ASP A 66 11.66 7.95 -6.99
N CYS A 67 11.19 8.95 -7.73
CA CYS A 67 12.03 9.93 -8.43
C CYS A 67 11.83 11.36 -7.91
N HIS A 68 10.61 11.73 -7.52
CA HIS A 68 10.24 13.09 -7.14
C HIS A 68 9.94 13.23 -5.64
N ILE A 69 10.21 14.42 -5.08
CA ILE A 69 9.58 14.81 -3.81
C ILE A 69 8.14 15.24 -4.11
N VAL A 70 7.18 14.53 -3.52
CA VAL A 70 5.74 14.73 -3.80
C VAL A 70 4.90 14.98 -2.55
N ALA A 71 5.53 15.14 -1.39
CA ALA A 71 4.84 15.43 -0.14
C ALA A 71 5.74 16.27 0.79
N PRO A 72 5.18 17.29 1.48
CA PRO A 72 5.92 18.09 2.45
C PRO A 72 6.50 17.23 3.58
N GLY A 73 7.66 17.62 4.11
CA GLY A 73 8.26 17.01 5.29
C GLY A 73 8.90 15.62 5.08
N ARG A 74 8.96 15.11 3.84
CA ARG A 74 9.87 14.00 3.52
C ARG A 74 11.30 14.55 3.39
N THR A 75 12.12 14.26 4.39
CA THR A 75 13.58 14.33 4.29
C THR A 75 14.11 12.92 4.48
N THR A 76 14.77 12.41 3.44
CA THR A 76 15.76 11.32 3.43
C THR A 76 15.46 10.06 4.26
N GLY A 77 15.14 8.96 3.57
CA GLY A 77 15.05 7.62 4.19
C GLY A 77 16.40 7.13 4.74
N PRO A 78 16.40 6.19 5.70
CA PRO A 78 17.60 5.61 6.33
C PRO A 78 18.46 4.74 5.39
N ASP A 79 17.97 4.46 4.19
CA ASP A 79 18.62 3.84 3.04
C ASP A 79 19.03 4.87 1.95
N GLY A 80 18.80 6.15 2.21
CA GLY A 80 19.14 7.26 1.32
C GLY A 80 18.15 7.56 0.20
N LEU A 81 17.03 6.83 0.08
CA LEU A 81 16.00 7.09 -0.94
C LEU A 81 14.76 7.72 -0.32
N SER A 82 14.72 9.04 -0.33
CA SER A 82 13.50 9.85 -0.28
C SER A 82 13.82 11.21 -0.89
N GLY A 83 13.60 11.34 -2.21
CA GLY A 83 13.74 12.58 -2.98
C GLY A 83 15.18 13.16 -3.05
N PRO A 84 15.53 13.91 -4.11
CA PRO A 84 16.79 14.64 -4.11
C PRO A 84 16.81 15.70 -3.00
N ASP A 85 17.97 15.88 -2.36
CA ASP A 85 18.23 16.84 -1.27
C ASP A 85 17.71 18.26 -1.63
N PRO A 86 16.88 18.92 -0.81
CA PRO A 86 16.32 20.25 -1.11
C PRO A 86 17.31 21.41 -0.90
N ALA A 87 18.57 21.14 -0.53
CA ALA A 87 19.55 22.17 -0.15
C ALA A 87 20.76 22.30 -1.11
N GLY A 88 20.76 21.64 -2.28
CA GLY A 88 21.85 21.71 -3.25
C GLY A 88 21.41 22.21 -4.62
N PRO A 89 22.25 22.93 -5.39
CA PRO A 89 21.97 23.17 -6.81
C PRO A 89 21.87 21.80 -7.48
N ASP A 90 20.80 21.55 -8.25
CA ASP A 90 20.57 20.29 -8.97
C ASP A 90 21.86 19.83 -9.67
N PRO A 91 22.63 18.91 -9.06
CA PRO A 91 23.95 18.56 -9.55
C PRO A 91 23.68 17.35 -10.42
N ALA A 92 23.58 17.56 -11.73
CA ALA A 92 23.51 16.49 -12.75
C ALA A 92 24.44 15.30 -12.39
N GLY A 93 23.92 14.32 -11.66
CA GLY A 93 24.76 13.35 -10.96
C GLY A 93 24.04 12.29 -10.14
N SER A 94 22.71 12.29 -10.08
CA SER A 94 21.96 11.05 -9.89
C SER A 94 21.13 10.84 -11.15
N ASP A 95 21.41 9.77 -11.91
CA ASP A 95 20.88 9.59 -13.27
C ASP A 95 19.35 9.39 -13.33
N LEU A 96 18.63 9.44 -12.19
CA LEU A 96 17.22 9.06 -12.06
C LEU A 96 16.38 9.94 -11.11
N ALA A 97 16.93 10.98 -10.46
CA ALA A 97 16.13 11.84 -9.58
C ALA A 97 15.39 12.92 -10.39
N GLY A 98 14.09 13.06 -10.13
CA GLY A 98 13.23 14.12 -10.66
C GLY A 98 13.14 15.31 -9.70
N PRO A 99 12.76 16.51 -10.19
CA PRO A 99 12.67 17.72 -9.37
C PRO A 99 11.67 17.58 -8.22
N ASP A 100 11.85 18.40 -7.18
CA ASP A 100 10.90 18.57 -6.09
C ASP A 100 9.57 19.16 -6.62
N LEU A 101 8.50 18.37 -6.57
CA LEU A 101 7.19 18.83 -7.02
C LEU A 101 6.51 19.73 -5.99
N VAL A 102 6.81 19.61 -4.71
CA VAL A 102 6.30 20.51 -3.66
C VAL A 102 6.80 21.94 -3.90
N GLU A 103 8.10 22.09 -4.20
CA GLU A 103 8.67 23.38 -4.61
C GLU A 103 8.10 23.82 -5.97
N ARG A 104 8.08 22.92 -6.97
CA ARG A 104 7.57 23.24 -8.32
C ARG A 104 6.16 23.81 -8.30
N MET A 105 5.30 23.33 -7.39
CA MET A 105 3.93 23.79 -7.26
C MET A 105 3.82 25.25 -6.78
N GLN A 106 4.87 25.87 -6.25
CA GLN A 106 4.86 27.29 -5.88
C GLN A 106 4.74 28.23 -7.10
N ASP A 107 5.19 27.78 -8.28
CA ASP A 107 5.11 28.57 -9.52
C ASP A 107 3.64 28.81 -9.93
N PRO A 108 3.20 30.07 -10.11
CA PRO A 108 1.84 30.38 -10.55
C PRO A 108 1.50 29.80 -11.94
N ALA A 109 2.49 29.45 -12.76
CA ALA A 109 2.27 28.80 -14.04
C ALA A 109 1.80 27.34 -13.91
N MET A 110 1.94 26.70 -12.73
CA MET A 110 1.41 25.35 -12.45
C MET A 110 -0.10 25.37 -12.24
N THR A 111 -0.81 25.71 -13.30
CA THR A 111 -2.28 25.63 -13.37
C THR A 111 -2.74 24.19 -13.57
N GLU A 112 -4.02 23.92 -13.31
CA GLU A 112 -4.65 22.62 -13.63
C GLU A 112 -4.38 22.20 -15.09
N LEU A 113 -4.51 23.13 -16.04
CA LEU A 113 -4.26 22.85 -17.46
C LEU A 113 -2.79 22.46 -17.71
N ALA A 114 -1.84 23.17 -17.10
CA ALA A 114 -0.42 22.86 -17.22
C ALA A 114 -0.11 21.46 -16.66
N LEU A 115 -0.61 21.13 -15.48
CA LEU A 115 -0.42 19.82 -14.86
C LEU A 115 -0.99 18.70 -15.72
N ARG A 116 -2.22 18.86 -16.22
CA ARG A 116 -2.83 17.88 -17.14
C ARG A 116 -2.04 17.72 -18.42
N SER A 117 -1.41 18.78 -18.91
CA SER A 117 -0.51 18.70 -20.07
C SER A 117 0.73 17.89 -19.74
N TYR A 118 1.41 18.20 -18.63
CA TYR A 118 2.63 17.51 -18.23
C TYR A 118 2.41 16.02 -17.96
N LEU A 119 1.32 15.65 -17.29
CA LEU A 119 1.00 14.24 -17.00
C LEU A 119 0.71 13.41 -18.25
N ARG A 120 0.46 14.06 -19.41
CA ARG A 120 0.29 13.38 -20.69
C ARG A 120 1.55 13.33 -21.54
N THR A 121 2.62 14.00 -21.12
CA THR A 121 3.89 14.07 -21.84
C THR A 121 5.00 13.40 -21.03
N SER A 122 5.52 12.27 -21.52
CA SER A 122 6.75 11.70 -20.96
C SER A 122 7.97 12.48 -21.45
N HIS A 123 9.00 12.58 -20.60
CA HIS A 123 10.32 13.12 -20.96
C HIS A 123 11.39 12.02 -20.81
N PRO A 124 12.61 12.18 -21.39
CA PRO A 124 13.56 11.08 -21.60
C PRO A 124 13.93 10.26 -20.35
N LEU A 125 13.87 10.87 -19.16
CA LEU A 125 14.21 10.24 -17.89
C LEU A 125 12.98 9.74 -17.09
N MET A 126 11.76 10.20 -17.42
CA MET A 126 10.55 9.73 -16.73
C MET A 126 10.03 8.48 -17.41
N PRO A 127 9.69 7.41 -16.65
CA PRO A 127 9.06 6.25 -17.22
C PRO A 127 7.75 6.63 -17.90
N ASN A 128 7.33 5.83 -18.87
CA ASN A 128 6.11 6.06 -19.62
C ASN A 128 4.87 5.64 -18.80
N ILE A 129 4.54 6.40 -17.76
CA ILE A 129 3.42 6.16 -16.87
C ILE A 129 2.11 6.38 -17.65
N ARG A 130 1.21 5.40 -17.62
CA ARG A 130 -0.10 5.45 -18.27
C ARG A 130 -1.18 5.65 -17.21
N LEU A 131 -1.55 6.92 -17.00
CA LEU A 131 -2.64 7.28 -16.11
C LEU A 131 -3.98 7.20 -16.84
N THR A 132 -5.00 6.66 -16.17
CA THR A 132 -6.39 6.84 -16.53
C THR A 132 -6.81 8.30 -16.33
N ARG A 133 -7.96 8.68 -16.91
CA ARG A 133 -8.52 10.02 -16.70
C ARG A 133 -8.73 10.31 -15.21
N GLY A 134 -9.35 9.37 -14.48
CA GLY A 134 -9.60 9.52 -13.05
C GLY A 134 -8.32 9.65 -12.23
N GLU A 135 -7.31 8.81 -12.49
CA GLU A 135 -6.01 8.95 -11.79
C GLU A 135 -5.33 10.29 -12.10
N THR A 136 -5.46 10.79 -13.33
CA THR A 136 -4.98 12.14 -13.67
C THR A 136 -5.73 13.21 -12.88
N ASP A 137 -7.05 13.08 -12.79
CA ASP A 137 -7.89 14.02 -12.04
C ASP A 137 -7.49 14.04 -10.56
N ASP A 138 -7.34 12.86 -9.95
CA ASP A 138 -6.97 12.69 -8.55
C ASP A 138 -5.57 13.27 -8.27
N ILE A 139 -4.56 12.92 -9.08
CA ILE A 139 -3.19 13.44 -8.93
C ILE A 139 -3.17 14.97 -9.07
N VAL A 140 -3.88 15.53 -10.05
CA VAL A 140 -3.94 16.98 -10.23
C VAL A 140 -4.62 17.66 -9.05
N ALA A 141 -5.72 17.10 -8.54
CA ALA A 141 -6.40 17.62 -7.36
C ALA A 141 -5.45 17.65 -6.15
N TYR A 142 -4.65 16.59 -5.95
CA TYR A 142 -3.64 16.56 -4.89
C TYR A 142 -2.54 17.62 -5.08
N LEU A 143 -1.92 17.67 -6.27
CA LEU A 143 -0.83 18.62 -6.51
C LEU A 143 -1.27 20.08 -6.32
N LEU A 144 -2.54 20.39 -6.63
CA LEU A 144 -3.09 21.71 -6.39
C LEU A 144 -3.24 22.06 -4.91
N THR A 145 -3.46 21.08 -4.00
CA THR A 145 -3.50 21.39 -2.55
C THR A 145 -2.14 21.86 -2.04
N LEU A 146 -1.05 21.41 -2.66
CA LEU A 146 0.32 21.83 -2.30
C LEU A 146 0.58 23.33 -2.55
N LYS A 147 -0.28 24.01 -3.33
CA LYS A 147 -0.26 25.46 -3.49
C LYS A 147 -0.84 26.20 -2.28
N GLU A 148 -1.80 25.58 -1.61
CA GLU A 148 -2.60 26.20 -0.54
C GLU A 148 -2.02 25.91 0.85
N ASP A 149 -1.34 24.78 1.01
CA ASP A 149 -0.78 24.29 2.29
C ASP A 149 0.56 24.96 2.70
N GLN A 150 0.95 26.08 2.08
CA GLN A 150 2.22 26.78 2.38
C GLN A 150 1.96 28.12 3.12
N PRO A 151 2.73 28.42 4.20
CA PRO A 151 2.52 29.59 5.05
C PRO A 151 2.79 30.93 4.37
#